data_AF-A0A921ENR7-F1
#
_entry.id   AF-A0A921ENR7-F1
#
_cell.length_a   1.000
_cell.length_b   1.000
_cell.length_c   1.000
_cell.angle_alpha   90.00
_cell.angle_beta   90.00
_cell.angle_gamma   90.00
#
_symmetry.space_group_name_H-M   'P 1'
#
loop_
_entity.id
_entity.type
_entity.pdbx_description
1 polymer ?
#
loop_
_entity_poly.entity_id
_entity_poly.type
_entity_poly.pdbx_seq_one_letter_code
_entity_poly.pdbx_strand_id
1 'polypeptide(L)'
;MDELTLPAEIERAPKSVKRLAHALATRGWPLKPQPLPKKAPREQRVLWAETPIGHIRVWYSHMMWGADLLPIGARDWVDEGVWEACHSGTPLPWPKPPIDEQVAWLEKMVASRPIPSVDAVCLAGFAAERNSQSIPLRGRRLAALLAIVGVSIVAIIVLSMLMDKPTFLASMVPLLMSVAVGVAMPYSHRFHQVRRERRAARRLESSNGVRELGS
;
A
#
# COMPACT_ATOMS: atom_id res chain seq x y z
N MET A 1 22.57 -18.76 -26.37
CA MET A 1 22.14 -17.88 -25.26
C MET A 1 20.73 -17.46 -25.60
N ASP A 2 19.74 -18.11 -25.01
CA ASP A 2 18.34 -17.79 -25.29
C ASP A 2 18.05 -16.39 -24.78
N GLU A 3 17.58 -15.54 -25.68
CA GLU A 3 17.09 -14.21 -25.37
C GLU A 3 15.94 -14.35 -24.38
N LEU A 4 16.20 -14.05 -23.11
CA LEU A 4 15.21 -14.09 -22.02
C LEU A 4 14.10 -13.10 -22.36
N THR A 5 13.10 -13.61 -23.09
CA THR A 5 12.01 -12.82 -23.63
C THR A 5 11.13 -12.39 -22.46
N LEU A 6 11.06 -11.10 -22.21
CA LEU A 6 10.15 -10.55 -21.22
C LEU A 6 8.70 -10.80 -21.66
N PRO A 7 7.76 -11.06 -20.73
CA PRO A 7 6.35 -11.12 -21.06
C PRO A 7 5.91 -9.83 -21.78
N ALA A 8 5.11 -9.95 -22.84
CA ALA A 8 4.63 -8.81 -23.62
C ALA A 8 3.87 -7.79 -22.74
N GLU A 9 3.27 -8.25 -21.65
CA GLU A 9 2.57 -7.41 -20.67
C GLU A 9 3.50 -6.41 -19.95
N ILE A 10 4.81 -6.67 -19.90
CA ILE A 10 5.81 -5.84 -19.22
C ILE A 10 6.45 -4.80 -20.17
N GLU A 11 6.19 -4.88 -21.48
CA GLU A 11 6.80 -3.96 -22.46
C GLU A 11 6.48 -2.48 -22.20
N ARG A 12 5.31 -2.17 -21.63
CA ARG A 12 4.90 -0.81 -21.27
C ARG A 12 5.12 -0.46 -19.81
N ALA A 13 5.75 -1.35 -19.04
CA ALA A 13 5.99 -1.14 -17.63
C ALA A 13 7.11 -0.10 -17.38
N PRO A 14 7.15 0.53 -16.18
CA PRO A 14 8.27 1.35 -15.74
C PRO A 14 9.61 0.62 -15.83
N LYS A 15 10.71 1.39 -15.96
CA LYS A 15 12.06 0.84 -16.08
C LYS A 15 12.43 -0.08 -14.89
N SER A 16 12.00 0.27 -13.69
CA SER A 16 12.18 -0.54 -12.47
C SER A 16 11.54 -1.92 -12.61
N VAL A 17 10.28 -1.98 -13.03
CA VAL A 17 9.55 -3.24 -13.23
C VAL A 17 10.23 -4.12 -14.29
N LYS A 18 10.66 -3.53 -15.41
CA LYS A 18 11.43 -4.25 -16.45
C LYS A 18 12.73 -4.81 -15.90
N ARG A 19 13.45 -4.02 -15.10
CA ARG A 19 14.70 -4.42 -14.45
C ARG A 19 14.47 -5.59 -13.49
N LEU A 20 13.44 -5.52 -12.65
CA LEU A 20 13.05 -6.62 -11.75
C LEU A 20 12.72 -7.89 -12.54
N ALA A 21 11.90 -7.77 -13.58
CA ALA A 21 11.51 -8.90 -14.42
C ALA A 21 12.74 -9.60 -15.03
N HIS A 22 13.68 -8.83 -15.56
CA HIS A 22 14.94 -9.35 -16.10
C HIS A 22 15.82 -9.98 -15.02
N ALA A 23 15.95 -9.33 -13.87
CA ALA A 23 16.72 -9.82 -12.73
C ALA A 23 16.19 -11.15 -12.17
N LEU A 24 14.87 -11.33 -12.12
CA LEU A 24 14.22 -12.56 -11.70
C LEU A 24 14.37 -13.66 -12.76
N ALA A 25 14.16 -13.33 -14.03
CA ALA A 25 14.29 -14.29 -15.12
C ALA A 25 15.72 -14.83 -15.26
N THR A 26 16.74 -13.97 -15.09
CA THR A 26 18.17 -14.37 -15.07
C THR A 26 18.50 -15.35 -13.94
N ARG A 27 17.75 -15.29 -12.83
CA ARG A 27 17.89 -16.22 -11.69
C ARG A 27 17.06 -17.49 -11.82
N GLY A 28 16.36 -17.69 -12.95
CA GLY A 28 15.48 -18.83 -13.18
C GLY A 28 14.08 -18.68 -12.59
N TRP A 29 13.67 -17.48 -12.19
CA TRP A 29 12.35 -17.19 -11.60
C TRP A 29 11.54 -16.22 -12.49
N PRO A 30 11.25 -16.57 -13.75
CA PRO A 30 10.59 -15.65 -14.67
C PRO A 30 9.17 -15.28 -14.18
N LEU A 31 8.79 -14.02 -14.38
CA LEU A 31 7.41 -13.57 -14.16
C LEU A 31 6.48 -14.22 -15.19
N LYS A 32 5.43 -14.88 -14.71
CA LYS A 32 4.42 -15.56 -15.54
C LYS A 32 3.06 -14.88 -15.41
N PRO A 33 2.35 -14.60 -16.52
CA PRO A 33 1.00 -14.07 -16.48
C PRO A 33 0.06 -14.97 -15.69
N GLN A 34 -0.81 -14.36 -14.88
CA GLN A 34 -1.80 -15.08 -14.08
C GLN A 34 -3.22 -14.91 -14.61
N PRO A 35 -4.04 -15.97 -14.57
CA PRO A 35 -5.43 -15.88 -14.99
C PRO A 35 -6.17 -14.92 -14.05
N LEU A 36 -6.83 -13.94 -14.66
CA LEU A 36 -7.69 -13.02 -13.94
C LEU A 36 -9.12 -13.56 -13.89
N PRO A 37 -9.89 -13.24 -12.83
CA PRO A 37 -11.31 -13.56 -12.80
C PRO A 37 -12.03 -12.89 -13.97
N LYS A 38 -13.06 -13.54 -14.53
CA LYS A 38 -13.80 -13.08 -15.72
C LYS A 38 -14.34 -11.65 -15.64
N LYS A 39 -14.53 -11.12 -14.42
CA LYS A 39 -15.03 -9.76 -14.14
C LYS A 39 -13.92 -8.72 -13.90
N ALA A 40 -12.64 -9.09 -14.04
CA ALA A 40 -11.54 -8.14 -13.93
C ALA A 40 -11.58 -7.12 -15.09
N PRO A 41 -11.21 -5.85 -14.85
CA PRO A 41 -11.04 -4.88 -15.92
C PRO A 41 -10.08 -5.39 -17.00
N ARG A 42 -10.37 -5.08 -18.26
CA ARG A 42 -9.59 -5.57 -19.42
C ARG A 42 -8.15 -5.12 -19.41
N GLU A 43 -7.85 -4.01 -18.74
CA GLU A 43 -6.54 -3.41 -18.57
C GLU A 43 -5.78 -4.01 -17.39
N GLN A 44 -6.44 -4.73 -16.47
CA GLN A 44 -5.76 -5.31 -15.33
C GLN A 44 -4.76 -6.38 -15.81
N ARG A 45 -3.55 -6.35 -15.27
CA ARG A 45 -2.53 -7.38 -15.49
C ARG A 45 -1.99 -7.83 -14.14
N VAL A 46 -1.77 -9.14 -13.99
CA VAL A 46 -1.11 -9.71 -12.83
C VAL A 46 -0.13 -10.75 -13.34
N LEU A 47 1.13 -10.62 -12.93
CA LEU A 47 2.19 -11.58 -13.17
C LEU A 47 2.79 -11.97 -11.84
N TRP A 48 3.20 -13.24 -11.71
CA TRP A 48 3.90 -13.69 -10.51
C TRP A 48 5.15 -14.51 -10.84
N ALA A 49 6.10 -14.55 -9.91
CA ALA A 49 7.27 -15.40 -9.97
C ALA A 49 7.36 -16.19 -8.67
N GLU A 50 7.60 -17.49 -8.78
CA GLU A 50 7.93 -18.35 -7.65
C GLU A 50 9.42 -18.20 -7.33
N THR A 51 9.72 -17.85 -6.08
CA THR A 51 11.09 -17.59 -5.62
C THR A 51 11.34 -18.29 -4.27
N PRO A 52 12.60 -18.44 -3.84
CA PRO A 52 12.92 -19.02 -2.53
C PRO A 52 12.36 -18.23 -1.35
N ILE A 53 12.03 -16.95 -1.51
CA ILE A 53 11.44 -16.09 -0.47
C ILE A 53 9.90 -16.11 -0.46
N GLY A 54 9.28 -16.82 -1.41
CA GLY A 54 7.84 -16.85 -1.63
C GLY A 54 7.48 -16.44 -3.06
N HIS A 55 6.29 -15.87 -3.25
CA HIS A 55 5.88 -15.40 -4.57
C HIS A 55 6.08 -13.90 -4.70
N ILE A 56 6.64 -13.44 -5.81
CA ILE A 56 6.70 -12.01 -6.14
C ILE A 56 5.63 -11.74 -7.17
N ARG A 57 4.78 -10.74 -6.93
CA ARG A 57 3.74 -10.32 -7.87
C ARG A 57 4.02 -8.94 -8.38
N VAL A 58 3.90 -8.79 -9.69
CA VAL A 58 3.80 -7.49 -10.36
C VAL A 58 2.39 -7.37 -10.91
N TRP A 59 1.74 -6.22 -10.71
CA TRP A 59 0.41 -5.99 -11.22
C TRP A 59 0.28 -4.58 -11.80
N TYR A 60 -0.64 -4.45 -12.75
CA TYR A 60 -1.08 -3.18 -13.31
C TYR A 60 -2.59 -3.09 -13.16
N SER A 61 -3.08 -2.03 -12.55
CA SER A 61 -4.50 -1.77 -12.32
C SER A 61 -4.73 -0.28 -12.16
N HIS A 62 -5.83 0.25 -12.71
CA HIS A 62 -6.17 1.68 -12.61
C HIS A 62 -5.03 2.63 -12.98
N MET A 63 -4.34 2.35 -14.09
CA MET A 63 -3.19 3.13 -14.57
C MET A 63 -1.98 3.16 -13.62
N MET A 64 -1.94 2.30 -12.61
CA MET A 64 -0.82 2.21 -11.67
C MET A 64 -0.20 0.82 -11.68
N TRP A 65 1.13 0.79 -11.54
CA TRP A 65 1.89 -0.42 -11.32
C TRP A 65 2.11 -0.63 -9.82
N GLY A 66 2.09 -1.90 -9.41
CA GLY A 66 2.46 -2.32 -8.06
C GLY A 66 3.29 -3.59 -8.09
N ALA A 67 4.09 -3.78 -7.05
CA ALA A 67 4.90 -4.97 -6.84
C ALA A 67 4.86 -5.37 -5.36
N ASP A 68 4.52 -6.63 -5.09
CA ASP A 68 4.33 -7.14 -3.73
C ASP A 68 5.00 -8.51 -3.57
N LEU A 69 5.31 -8.88 -2.34
CA LEU A 69 5.78 -10.20 -1.95
C LEU A 69 4.65 -10.97 -1.26
N LEU A 70 4.52 -12.27 -1.52
CA LEU A 70 3.76 -13.20 -0.68
C LEU A 70 4.79 -14.14 -0.03
N PRO A 71 5.21 -13.85 1.22
CA PRO A 71 6.20 -14.65 1.92
C PRO A 71 5.74 -16.09 2.12
N ILE A 72 6.69 -17.02 2.23
CA ILE A 72 6.37 -18.42 2.54
C ILE A 72 5.60 -18.50 3.87
N GLY A 73 4.47 -19.20 3.86
CA GLY A 73 3.60 -19.35 5.03
C GLY A 73 2.65 -18.18 5.29
N ALA A 74 2.79 -17.05 4.59
CA ALA A 74 1.83 -15.96 4.65
C ALA A 74 0.62 -16.22 3.73
N ARG A 75 -0.51 -15.57 4.04
CA ARG A 75 -1.74 -15.64 3.23
C ARG A 75 -1.96 -14.41 2.36
N ASP A 76 -1.35 -13.29 2.73
CA ASP A 76 -1.58 -11.98 2.13
C ASP A 76 -0.32 -11.44 1.48
N TRP A 77 -0.53 -10.65 0.41
CA TRP A 77 0.54 -9.92 -0.27
C TRP A 77 0.97 -8.71 0.56
N VAL A 78 2.27 -8.51 0.68
CA VAL A 78 2.89 -7.47 1.51
C VAL A 78 3.83 -6.61 0.68
N ASP A 79 3.83 -5.32 0.99
CA ASP A 79 4.81 -4.35 0.50
C ASP A 79 5.85 -4.03 1.59
N GLU A 80 6.88 -3.26 1.22
CA GLU A 80 7.94 -2.82 2.13
C GLU A 80 7.39 -2.22 3.42
N GLY A 81 6.38 -1.34 3.33
CA GLY A 81 5.81 -0.68 4.50
C GLY A 81 5.12 -1.66 5.46
N VAL A 82 4.44 -2.68 4.94
CA VAL A 82 3.85 -3.76 5.75
C VAL A 82 4.94 -4.58 6.43
N TRP A 83 5.99 -4.92 5.68
CA TRP A 83 7.13 -5.68 6.19
C TRP A 83 7.86 -4.94 7.31
N GLU A 84 8.20 -3.67 7.09
CA GLU A 84 8.88 -2.82 8.06
C GLU A 84 8.04 -2.55 9.30
N ALA A 85 6.74 -2.25 9.14
CA ALA A 85 5.83 -2.05 10.27
C ALA A 85 5.74 -3.31 11.15
N CYS A 86 5.71 -4.49 10.53
CA CYS A 86 5.73 -5.74 11.25
C CYS A 86 7.07 -5.98 11.97
N HIS A 87 8.19 -5.76 11.28
CA HIS A 87 9.52 -6.00 11.81
C HIS A 87 9.90 -5.04 12.95
N SER A 88 9.60 -3.76 12.80
CA SER A 88 9.99 -2.71 13.76
C SER A 88 8.92 -2.39 14.79
N GLY A 89 7.69 -2.91 14.61
CA GLY A 89 6.54 -2.56 15.46
C GLY A 89 6.08 -1.11 15.30
N THR A 90 6.49 -0.43 14.22
CA THR A 90 6.06 0.94 13.91
C THR A 90 4.67 0.95 13.27
N PRO A 91 3.98 2.11 13.29
CA PRO A 91 2.77 2.29 12.50
C PRO A 91 3.01 2.00 11.01
N LEU A 92 1.98 1.47 10.34
CA LEU A 92 2.00 1.27 8.90
C LEU A 92 2.10 2.64 8.19
N PRO A 93 3.12 2.88 7.35
CA PRO A 93 3.26 4.15 6.65
C PRO A 93 2.16 4.35 5.60
N TRP A 94 1.65 5.58 5.51
CA TRP A 94 0.73 6.03 4.47
C TRP A 94 1.32 7.26 3.76
N PRO A 95 1.33 7.32 2.41
CA PRO A 95 0.73 6.37 1.46
C PRO A 95 1.55 5.08 1.26
N LYS A 96 1.04 4.16 0.42
CA LYS A 96 1.82 3.01 -0.07
C LYS A 96 3.07 3.52 -0.83
N PRO A 97 4.25 2.88 -0.69
CA PRO A 97 5.47 3.31 -1.39
C PRO A 97 5.26 3.38 -2.91
N PRO A 98 5.94 4.27 -3.64
CA PRO A 98 5.91 4.29 -5.10
C PRO A 98 6.52 3.00 -5.70
N ILE A 99 6.20 2.71 -6.96
CA ILE A 99 6.62 1.46 -7.64
C ILE A 99 8.14 1.24 -7.63
N ASP A 100 8.93 2.31 -7.77
CA ASP A 100 10.38 2.21 -7.80
C ASP A 100 10.96 1.75 -6.45
N GLU A 101 10.38 2.21 -5.33
CA GLU A 101 10.74 1.79 -3.98
C GLU A 101 10.29 0.35 -3.71
N GLN A 102 9.05 0.00 -4.09
CA GLN A 102 8.54 -1.38 -3.99
C GLN A 102 9.47 -2.37 -4.72
N VAL A 103 9.91 -2.02 -5.94
CA VAL A 103 10.84 -2.84 -6.72
C VAL A 103 12.21 -2.90 -6.06
N ALA A 104 12.77 -1.77 -5.62
CA ALA A 104 14.09 -1.74 -4.98
C ALA A 104 14.12 -2.60 -3.71
N TRP A 105 13.03 -2.57 -2.92
CA TRP A 105 12.86 -3.45 -1.77
C TRP A 105 12.82 -4.93 -2.17
N LEU A 106 12.05 -5.30 -3.18
CA LEU A 106 12.01 -6.69 -3.67
C LEU A 106 13.38 -7.15 -4.19
N GLU A 107 14.12 -6.29 -4.89
CA GLU A 107 15.49 -6.58 -5.34
C GLU A 107 16.42 -6.87 -4.15
N LYS A 108 16.31 -6.10 -3.05
CA LYS A 108 17.04 -6.35 -1.80
C LYS A 108 16.61 -7.67 -1.14
N MET A 109 15.31 -7.92 -1.04
CA MET A 109 14.77 -9.17 -0.45
C MET A 109 15.26 -10.40 -1.20
N VAL A 110 15.25 -10.36 -2.53
CA VAL A 110 15.75 -11.45 -3.38
C VAL A 110 17.27 -11.65 -3.25
N ALA A 111 18.02 -10.57 -3.03
CA ALA A 111 19.47 -10.63 -2.82
C ALA A 111 19.85 -11.06 -1.39
N SER A 112 18.95 -10.93 -0.41
CA SER A 112 19.24 -11.19 1.00
C SER A 112 19.51 -12.68 1.28
N ARG A 113 20.54 -12.96 2.08
CA ARG A 113 20.86 -14.29 2.62
C ARG A 113 21.37 -14.15 4.07
N PRO A 114 20.80 -14.88 5.06
CA PRO A 114 19.61 -15.73 4.96
C PRO A 114 18.33 -14.93 4.69
N ILE A 115 17.29 -15.62 4.23
CA ILE A 115 15.96 -15.02 4.00
C ILE A 115 15.43 -14.54 5.36
N PRO A 116 15.07 -13.25 5.51
CA PRO A 116 14.63 -12.75 6.80
C PRO A 116 13.29 -13.37 7.18
N SER A 117 13.23 -13.99 8.35
CA SER A 117 12.01 -14.55 8.92
C SER A 117 11.14 -13.44 9.51
N VAL A 118 9.84 -13.43 9.19
CA VAL A 118 8.86 -12.53 9.78
C VAL A 118 7.61 -13.31 10.19
N ASP A 119 6.99 -12.90 11.29
CA ASP A 119 5.76 -13.49 11.81
C ASP A 119 4.59 -13.29 10.82
N ALA A 120 4.05 -14.41 10.33
CA ALA A 120 2.93 -14.44 9.39
C ALA A 120 1.64 -13.82 9.97
N VAL A 121 1.41 -13.94 11.28
CA VAL A 121 0.23 -13.35 11.95
C VAL A 121 0.35 -11.83 11.96
N CYS A 122 1.52 -11.32 12.31
CA CYS A 122 1.83 -9.91 12.27
C CYS A 122 1.69 -9.32 10.86
N LEU A 123 2.22 -10.00 9.83
CA LEU A 123 2.06 -9.59 8.42
C LEU A 123 0.59 -9.56 8.00
N ALA A 124 -0.21 -10.56 8.34
CA ALA A 124 -1.64 -10.60 8.02
C ALA A 124 -2.39 -9.42 8.64
N GLY A 125 -2.06 -9.05 9.89
CA GLY A 125 -2.65 -7.90 10.57
C GLY A 125 -2.39 -6.57 9.84
N PHE A 126 -1.13 -6.33 9.45
CA PHE A 126 -0.76 -5.09 8.74
C PHE A 126 -1.19 -5.10 7.26
N ALA A 127 -1.24 -6.26 6.61
CA ALA A 127 -1.78 -6.39 5.25
C ALA A 127 -3.29 -6.06 5.21
N ALA A 128 -4.05 -6.54 6.19
CA ALA A 128 -5.47 -6.18 6.35
C ALA A 128 -5.64 -4.66 6.58
N GLU A 129 -4.77 -4.07 7.40
CA GLU A 129 -4.74 -2.62 7.60
C GLU A 129 -4.45 -1.85 6.31
N ARG A 130 -3.42 -2.25 5.54
CA ARG A 130 -3.10 -1.67 4.23
C ARG A 130 -4.28 -1.73 3.27
N ASN A 131 -4.96 -2.88 3.20
CA ASN A 131 -6.13 -3.06 2.34
C ASN A 131 -7.28 -2.15 2.75
N SER A 132 -7.46 -1.89 4.05
CA SER A 132 -8.46 -0.94 4.54
C SER A 132 -8.14 0.53 4.25
N GLN A 133 -6.85 0.88 4.12
CA GLN A 133 -6.41 2.22 3.74
C GLN A 133 -6.54 2.47 2.23
N SER A 134 -6.48 1.41 1.41
CA SER A 134 -6.73 1.54 -0.03
C SER A 134 -8.19 1.96 -0.24
N ILE A 135 -8.46 3.26 -0.34
CA ILE A 135 -9.79 3.76 -0.65
C ILE A 135 -10.09 3.28 -2.08
N PRO A 136 -11.08 2.40 -2.30
CA PRO A 136 -11.54 2.15 -3.64
C PRO A 136 -12.33 3.40 -4.05
N LEU A 137 -11.64 4.42 -4.55
CA LEU A 137 -12.26 5.55 -5.24
C LEU A 137 -12.80 5.05 -6.58
N ARG A 138 -13.83 4.19 -6.53
CA ARG A 138 -14.57 3.71 -7.69
C ARG A 138 -15.91 4.44 -7.79
N GLY A 139 -16.24 4.85 -9.02
CA GLY A 139 -17.57 5.26 -9.43
C GLY A 139 -18.13 6.50 -8.73
N ARG A 140 -19.43 6.45 -8.44
CA ARG A 140 -20.30 7.55 -7.99
C ARG A 140 -19.78 8.29 -6.74
N ARG A 141 -18.96 7.67 -5.90
CA ARG A 141 -18.37 8.30 -4.70
C ARG A 141 -17.21 9.23 -5.02
N LEU A 142 -16.30 8.85 -5.93
CA LEU A 142 -15.26 9.77 -6.41
C LEU A 142 -15.88 10.93 -7.19
N ALA A 143 -16.87 10.64 -8.04
CA ALA A 143 -17.62 11.67 -8.76
C ALA A 143 -18.37 12.61 -7.80
N ALA A 144 -19.01 12.10 -6.75
CA ALA A 144 -19.65 12.92 -5.73
C ALA A 144 -18.62 13.78 -4.97
N LEU A 145 -17.46 13.21 -4.63
CA LEU A 145 -16.42 13.94 -3.91
C LEU A 145 -15.80 15.05 -4.78
N LEU A 146 -15.53 14.76 -6.06
CA LEU A 146 -15.08 15.76 -7.05
C LEU A 146 -16.17 16.81 -7.32
N ALA A 147 -17.44 16.43 -7.37
CA ALA A 147 -18.55 17.37 -7.55
C ALA A 147 -18.70 18.29 -6.33
N ILE A 148 -18.60 17.75 -5.11
CA ILE A 148 -18.63 18.56 -3.89
C ILE A 148 -17.46 19.55 -3.89
N VAL A 149 -16.24 19.07 -4.15
CA VAL A 149 -15.06 19.95 -4.22
C VAL A 149 -15.20 21.00 -5.32
N GLY A 150 -15.67 20.62 -6.51
CA GLY A 150 -15.91 21.54 -7.63
C GLY A 150 -16.94 22.60 -7.32
N VAL A 151 -18.09 22.21 -6.74
CA VAL A 151 -19.15 23.15 -6.31
C VAL A 151 -18.63 24.08 -5.21
N SER A 152 -17.85 23.57 -4.25
CA SER A 152 -17.24 24.40 -3.21
C SER A 152 -16.26 25.43 -3.79
N ILE A 153 -15.42 25.05 -4.76
CA ILE A 153 -14.49 25.97 -5.43
C ILE A 153 -15.26 27.06 -6.19
N VAL A 154 -16.27 26.67 -6.98
CA VAL A 154 -17.08 27.63 -7.75
C VAL A 154 -17.83 28.58 -6.81
N ALA A 155 -18.42 28.07 -5.71
CA ALA A 155 -19.07 28.91 -4.71
C ALA A 155 -18.11 29.92 -4.06
N ILE A 156 -16.88 29.51 -3.74
CA ILE A 156 -15.85 30.41 -3.19
C ILE A 156 -15.46 31.48 -4.22
N ILE A 157 -15.29 31.12 -5.49
CA ILE A 157 -14.95 32.07 -6.57
C ILE A 157 -16.09 33.08 -6.76
N VAL A 158 -17.34 32.62 -6.88
CA VAL A 158 -18.52 33.47 -7.07
C VAL A 158 -18.72 34.39 -5.85
N LEU A 159 -18.58 33.88 -4.63
CA LEU A 159 -18.65 34.68 -3.41
C LEU A 159 -17.53 35.72 -3.34
N SER A 160 -16.33 35.39 -3.82
CA SER A 160 -15.19 36.32 -3.84
C SER A 160 -15.37 37.42 -4.88
N MET A 161 -16.01 37.12 -6.02
CA MET A 161 -16.38 38.11 -7.03
C MET A 161 -17.51 39.03 -6.55
N LEU A 162 -18.50 38.49 -5.82
CA LEU A 162 -19.61 39.28 -5.26
C LEU A 162 -19.17 40.24 -4.14
N MET A 163 -18.07 39.95 -3.46
CA MET A 163 -17.61 40.75 -2.33
C MET A 163 -16.53 41.79 -2.67
N ASP A 164 -16.08 41.88 -3.92
CA ASP A 164 -15.06 42.85 -4.42
C ASP A 164 -13.84 43.00 -3.48
N LYS A 165 -13.45 41.91 -2.81
CA LYS A 165 -12.38 41.90 -1.82
C LYS A 165 -11.43 40.74 -2.08
N PRO A 166 -10.23 40.98 -2.66
CA PRO A 166 -9.23 39.94 -2.87
C PRO A 166 -8.73 39.30 -1.57
N THR A 167 -8.99 39.94 -0.42
CA THR A 167 -8.65 39.44 0.92
C THR A 167 -9.51 38.26 1.38
N PHE A 168 -10.68 38.00 0.77
CA PHE A 168 -11.54 36.88 1.17
C PHE A 168 -11.04 35.53 0.65
N LEU A 169 -10.42 35.50 -0.53
CA LEU A 169 -9.72 34.31 -1.03
C LEU A 169 -8.54 33.93 -0.13
N ALA A 170 -7.78 34.92 0.35
CA ALA A 170 -6.65 34.69 1.24
C ALA A 170 -7.06 34.12 2.61
N SER A 171 -8.25 34.45 3.12
CA SER A 171 -8.76 33.94 4.41
C SER A 171 -9.44 32.56 4.30
N MET A 172 -9.87 32.15 3.09
CA MET A 172 -10.50 30.85 2.85
C MET A 172 -9.50 29.72 2.55
N VAL A 173 -8.28 30.04 2.09
CA VAL A 173 -7.19 29.08 1.89
C VAL A 173 -6.88 28.24 3.15
N PRO A 174 -6.72 28.83 4.36
CA PRO A 174 -6.51 28.03 5.57
C PRO A 174 -7.70 27.14 5.94
N LEU A 175 -8.92 27.52 5.58
CA LEU A 175 -10.13 26.71 5.82
C LEU A 175 -10.18 25.47 4.90
N LEU A 176 -9.83 25.63 3.62
CA LEU A 176 -9.68 24.52 2.67
C LEU A 176 -8.55 23.56 3.06
N MET A 177 -7.42 24.09 3.55
CA MET A 177 -6.33 23.29 4.11
C MET A 177 -6.77 22.56 5.39
N SER A 178 -7.58 23.19 6.24
CA SER A 178 -8.09 22.55 7.48
C SER A 178 -9.07 21.43 7.21
N VAL A 179 -9.88 21.50 6.13
CA VAL A 179 -10.73 20.39 5.69
C VAL A 179 -9.88 19.24 5.14
N ALA A 180 -8.81 19.53 4.38
CA ALA A 180 -7.87 18.52 3.91
C ALA A 180 -7.15 17.80 5.07
N VAL A 181 -6.75 18.55 6.11
CA VAL A 181 -6.15 18.00 7.35
C VAL A 181 -7.20 17.28 8.21
N GLY A 182 -8.42 17.80 8.29
CA GLY A 182 -9.53 17.25 9.06
C GLY A 182 -10.05 15.91 8.51
N VAL A 183 -9.97 15.69 7.20
CA VAL A 183 -10.25 14.39 6.57
C VAL A 183 -9.14 13.36 6.88
N ALA A 184 -7.91 13.80 7.16
CA ALA A 184 -6.83 12.93 7.61
C ALA A 184 -6.91 12.55 9.10
N MET A 185 -7.53 13.39 9.94
CA MET A 185 -7.60 13.21 11.40
C MET A 185 -8.47 12.06 11.95
N PRO A 186 -9.63 11.66 11.38
CA PRO A 186 -10.41 10.55 11.94
C PRO A 186 -9.68 9.19 11.87
N TYR A 187 -8.59 9.07 11.10
CA TYR A 187 -7.74 7.89 11.08
C TYR A 187 -6.77 7.78 12.27
N SER A 188 -6.29 8.90 12.83
CA SER A 188 -5.35 8.88 13.95
C SER A 188 -6.03 8.49 15.28
N HIS A 189 -7.31 8.84 15.45
CA HIS A 189 -8.04 8.56 16.69
C HIS A 189 -8.36 7.07 16.88
N ARG A 190 -8.74 6.36 15.80
CA ARG A 190 -8.89 4.89 15.81
C ARG A 190 -7.54 4.19 16.04
N PHE A 191 -6.46 4.78 15.52
CA PHE A 191 -5.09 4.31 15.70
C PHE A 191 -4.64 4.31 17.17
N HIS A 192 -4.95 5.38 17.91
CA HIS A 192 -4.60 5.48 19.34
C HIS A 192 -5.39 4.50 20.21
N GLN A 193 -6.64 4.21 19.86
CA GLN A 193 -7.49 3.28 20.61
C GLN A 193 -6.97 1.84 20.51
N VAL A 194 -6.68 1.37 19.29
CA VAL A 194 -6.11 0.02 19.05
C VAL A 194 -4.71 -0.12 19.68
N ARG A 195 -3.92 0.97 19.72
CA ARG A 195 -2.59 0.98 20.39
C ARG A 195 -2.70 0.83 21.91
N ARG A 196 -3.72 1.42 22.55
CA ARG A 196 -3.98 1.26 23.98
C ARG A 196 -4.41 -0.17 24.31
N GLU A 197 -5.30 -0.73 23.50
CA GLU A 197 -5.79 -2.11 23.67
C GLU A 197 -4.66 -3.14 23.50
N ARG A 198 -3.80 -3.00 22.49
CA ARG A 198 -2.65 -3.92 22.28
C ARG A 198 -1.56 -3.81 23.34
N ARG A 199 -1.35 -2.63 23.93
CA ARG A 199 -0.44 -2.45 25.08
C ARG A 199 -1.03 -3.03 26.36
N ALA A 200 -2.34 -2.91 26.56
CA ALA A 200 -3.04 -3.54 27.67
C ALA A 200 -2.99 -5.07 27.58
N ALA A 201 -3.24 -5.63 26.39
CA ALA A 201 -3.16 -7.07 26.14
C ALA A 201 -1.76 -7.65 26.43
N ARG A 202 -0.70 -7.01 25.95
CA ARG A 202 0.69 -7.46 26.22
C ARG A 202 1.10 -7.37 27.70
N ARG A 203 0.57 -6.39 28.46
CA ARG A 203 0.80 -6.32 29.91
C ARG A 203 0.09 -7.46 30.65
N LEU A 204 -1.10 -7.84 30.20
CA LEU A 204 -1.84 -8.97 30.78
C LEU A 204 -1.15 -10.31 30.49
N GLU A 205 -0.67 -10.52 29.28
CA GLU A 205 0.14 -11.71 28.92
C GLU A 205 1.45 -11.78 29.73
N SER A 206 2.16 -10.66 29.86
CA SER A 206 3.38 -10.59 30.68
C SER A 206 3.10 -10.81 32.17
N SER A 207 1.95 -10.39 32.68
CA SER A 207 1.57 -10.59 34.09
C SER A 207 1.12 -12.03 34.38
N ASN A 208 0.53 -12.72 33.41
CA ASN A 208 0.13 -14.12 33.55
C ASN A 208 1.32 -15.07 33.38
N GLY A 209 2.24 -14.80 32.45
CA GLY A 209 3.46 -15.59 32.29
C GLY A 209 4.41 -15.54 33.49
N VAL A 210 4.39 -14.45 34.27
CA VAL A 210 5.17 -14.34 35.53
C VAL A 210 4.51 -15.14 36.67
N ARG A 211 3.19 -15.39 36.61
CA ARG A 211 2.47 -16.14 37.65
C ARG A 211 2.63 -17.66 37.49
N GLU A 212 2.78 -18.16 36.27
CA GLU A 212 2.97 -19.59 36.01
C GLU A 212 4.41 -20.09 36.25
N LEU A 213 5.39 -19.18 36.34
CA LEU A 213 6.78 -19.52 36.68
C LEU A 213 7.08 -19.46 38.20
N GLY A 214 6.07 -19.14 39.01
CA GLY A 214 6.21 -18.95 40.46
C GLY A 214 5.35 -19.87 41.32
N SER A 215 4.80 -20.96 40.76
CA SER A 215 4.06 -21.98 41.51
C SER A 215 4.64 -23.37 41.33
#